data_AF-A0A6B0V0Y8-F1
#
_entry.id   AF-A0A6B0V0Y8-F1
#
_cell.length_a   1.000
_cell.length_b   1.000
_cell.length_c   1.000
_cell.angle_alpha   90.00
_cell.angle_beta   90.00
_cell.angle_gamma   90.00
#
_symmetry.space_group_name_H-M   'P 1'
#
loop_
_entity.id
_entity.type
_entity.pdbx_description
1 polymer ?
#
loop_
_entity_poly.entity_id
_entity_poly.type
_entity_poly.pdbx_seq_one_letter_code
_entity_poly.pdbx_strand_id
1 'polypeptide(L)'
;MAHIGSYVPAEAALIGPVDSIRTCMSVDESVLHGLSSFALDLQQMSQIYQGRGEKSLVVLDEFGKGTRRANGIGLLVATIESFLQDSDQCPHVILATHFHLLHDILPPSPLLSHQTFASLHHQGEMVYLYQLIEGHARGSCAGLVALSANVARDVVQRQQQVAQSADIPSLICPRPYTAALNGAK
;
A
#
# COMPACT_ATOMS: atom_id res chain seq x y z
N MET A 1 -21.42 -6.26 5.57
CA MET A 1 -22.74 -5.64 5.30
C MET A 1 -23.55 -6.46 4.29
N ALA A 2 -23.06 -6.64 3.06
CA ALA A 2 -23.77 -7.46 2.06
C ALA A 2 -24.10 -8.89 2.55
N HIS A 3 -23.12 -9.61 3.09
CA HIS A 3 -23.33 -10.99 3.57
C HIS A 3 -24.22 -11.14 4.81
N ILE A 4 -24.56 -10.04 5.50
CA ILE A 4 -25.51 -10.04 6.62
C ILE A 4 -26.90 -9.54 6.19
N GLY A 5 -27.14 -9.34 4.88
CA GLY A 5 -28.42 -8.86 4.35
C GLY A 5 -28.66 -7.36 4.52
N SER A 6 -27.62 -6.56 4.75
CA SER A 6 -27.73 -5.11 4.91
C SER A 6 -27.35 -4.36 3.63
N TYR A 7 -27.91 -3.16 3.44
CA TYR A 7 -27.49 -2.23 2.40
C TYR A 7 -26.00 -1.90 2.52
N VAL A 8 -25.36 -1.64 1.40
CA VAL A 8 -23.95 -1.24 1.34
C VAL A 8 -23.84 0.23 0.92
N PRO A 9 -22.88 1.01 1.45
CA PRO A 9 -22.71 2.42 1.13
C PRO A 9 -22.02 2.59 -0.22
N ALA A 10 -22.75 2.34 -1.31
CA ALA A 10 -22.29 2.52 -2.68
C ALA A 10 -23.49 2.84 -3.59
N GLU A 11 -23.24 3.49 -4.73
CA GLU A 11 -24.26 3.70 -5.77
C GLU A 11 -24.75 2.36 -6.33
N ALA A 12 -23.82 1.42 -6.57
CA ALA A 12 -24.10 0.04 -6.92
C ALA A 12 -22.95 -0.86 -6.42
N ALA A 13 -23.25 -2.13 -6.12
CA ALA A 13 -22.24 -3.10 -5.70
C ALA A 13 -22.59 -4.51 -6.19
N LEU A 14 -21.61 -5.19 -6.79
CA LEU A 14 -21.66 -6.62 -7.10
C LEU A 14 -20.64 -7.33 -6.21
N ILE A 15 -21.11 -8.11 -5.24
CA ILE A 15 -20.26 -8.77 -4.25
C ILE A 15 -20.44 -10.27 -4.38
N GLY A 16 -19.36 -10.96 -4.79
CA GLY A 16 -19.32 -12.42 -4.89
C GLY A 16 -19.30 -13.11 -3.53
N PRO A 17 -19.40 -14.44 -3.48
CA PRO A 17 -19.28 -15.20 -2.24
C PRO A 17 -17.86 -15.05 -1.67
N VAL A 18 -17.77 -14.58 -0.43
CA VAL A 18 -16.52 -14.52 0.34
C VAL A 18 -16.65 -15.45 1.53
N ASP A 19 -15.76 -16.42 1.66
CA ASP A 19 -15.80 -17.40 2.77
C ASP A 19 -15.06 -16.90 4.01
N SER A 20 -14.12 -15.98 3.83
CA SER A 20 -13.25 -15.49 4.88
C SER A 20 -12.66 -14.14 4.50
N ILE A 21 -12.59 -13.25 5.50
CA ILE A 21 -11.89 -11.97 5.40
C ILE A 21 -10.68 -12.08 6.32
N ARG A 22 -9.49 -11.85 5.76
CA ARG A 22 -8.24 -11.90 6.51
C ARG A 22 -7.47 -10.61 6.34
N THR A 23 -6.89 -10.14 7.42
CA THR A 23 -6.21 -8.84 7.46
C THR A 23 -4.82 -9.01 8.05
N CYS A 24 -3.82 -8.40 7.43
CA CYS A 24 -2.52 -8.15 8.04
C CYS A 24 -2.40 -6.64 8.18
N MET A 25 -2.64 -6.13 9.37
CA MET A 25 -2.61 -4.69 9.66
C MET A 25 -1.74 -4.44 10.87
N SER A 26 -0.99 -3.33 10.85
CA SER A 26 -0.21 -2.91 12.01
C SER A 26 -1.17 -2.56 13.17
N VAL A 27 -1.05 -3.29 14.27
CA VAL A 27 -1.80 -3.05 15.50
C VAL A 27 -0.84 -2.46 16.54
N ASP A 28 -1.26 -1.40 17.24
CA ASP A 28 -0.49 -0.77 18.33
C ASP A 28 -0.29 -1.68 19.58
N GLU A 29 -0.68 -2.94 19.49
CA GLU A 29 -0.72 -3.91 20.59
C GLU A 29 0.59 -4.68 20.80
N SER A 30 1.69 -4.31 20.15
CA SER A 30 2.98 -5.05 20.27
C SER A 30 3.50 -5.10 21.71
N VAL A 31 3.21 -4.08 22.52
CA VAL A 31 3.61 -4.02 23.94
C VAL A 31 2.85 -5.05 24.78
N LEU A 32 1.61 -5.37 24.44
CA LEU A 32 0.77 -6.31 25.20
C LEU A 32 1.15 -7.77 24.95
N HIS A 33 1.74 -8.07 23.78
CA HIS A 33 2.05 -9.43 23.34
C HIS A 33 3.52 -9.84 23.56
N GLY A 34 4.41 -8.90 23.90
CA GLY A 34 5.83 -9.18 24.10
C GLY A 34 6.58 -9.57 22.81
N LEU A 35 5.99 -9.31 21.64
CA LEU A 35 6.55 -9.58 20.32
C LEU A 35 6.85 -8.26 19.60
N SER A 36 7.81 -8.27 18.68
CA SER A 36 8.02 -7.13 17.79
C SER A 36 6.83 -6.99 16.83
N SER A 37 6.54 -5.77 16.39
CA SER A 37 5.47 -5.52 15.40
C SER A 37 5.66 -6.37 14.14
N PHE A 38 6.91 -6.53 13.68
CA PHE A 38 7.22 -7.40 12.54
C PHE A 38 6.92 -8.88 12.82
N ALA A 39 7.17 -9.38 14.03
CA ALA A 39 6.84 -10.76 14.37
C ALA A 39 5.31 -10.98 14.39
N LEU A 40 4.54 -9.99 14.84
CA LEU A 40 3.07 -10.03 14.78
C LEU A 40 2.57 -10.02 13.33
N ASP A 41 3.14 -9.17 12.47
CA ASP A 41 2.83 -9.15 11.04
C ASP A 41 3.11 -10.52 10.40
N LEU A 42 4.23 -11.17 10.75
CA LEU A 42 4.56 -12.51 10.25
C LEU A 42 3.58 -13.58 10.74
N GLN A 43 3.10 -13.50 11.99
CA GLN A 43 2.08 -14.42 12.49
C GLN A 43 0.75 -14.26 11.75
N GLN A 44 0.31 -13.01 11.54
CA GLN A 44 -0.88 -12.71 10.74
C GLN A 44 -0.72 -13.22 9.31
N MET A 45 0.43 -12.96 8.67
CA MET A 45 0.72 -13.43 7.32
C MET A 45 0.74 -14.97 7.23
N SER A 46 1.30 -15.65 8.23
CA SER A 46 1.30 -17.12 8.30
C SER A 46 -0.12 -17.68 8.37
N GLN A 47 -0.99 -17.07 9.19
CA GLN A 47 -2.41 -17.46 9.28
C GLN A 47 -3.17 -17.21 7.98
N ILE A 48 -2.89 -16.09 7.31
CA ILE A 48 -3.41 -15.80 5.97
C ILE A 48 -3.00 -16.89 5.01
N TYR A 49 -1.70 -17.20 4.98
CA TYR A 49 -1.15 -18.19 4.06
C TYR A 49 -1.77 -19.57 4.28
N GLN A 50 -1.87 -20.04 5.53
CA GLN A 50 -2.40 -21.38 5.82
C GLN A 50 -3.92 -21.52 5.59
N GLY A 51 -4.66 -20.42 5.70
CA GLY A 51 -6.12 -20.44 5.63
C GLY A 51 -6.73 -19.95 4.31
N ARG A 52 -5.93 -19.39 3.40
CA ARG A 52 -6.44 -18.80 2.15
C ARG A 52 -7.04 -19.85 1.21
N GLY A 53 -8.08 -19.45 0.49
CA GLY A 53 -8.56 -20.11 -0.72
C GLY A 53 -9.07 -19.08 -1.74
N GLU A 54 -9.59 -19.57 -2.86
CA GLU A 54 -10.07 -18.74 -3.99
C GLU A 54 -11.13 -17.69 -3.58
N LYS A 55 -11.92 -17.96 -2.53
CA LYS A 55 -13.01 -17.09 -2.03
C LYS A 55 -12.60 -16.25 -0.82
N SER A 56 -11.32 -16.22 -0.47
CA SER A 56 -10.81 -15.40 0.61
C SER A 56 -10.55 -13.98 0.14
N LEU A 57 -11.01 -12.99 0.92
CA LEU A 57 -10.59 -11.60 0.81
C LEU A 57 -9.40 -11.36 1.75
N VAL A 58 -8.26 -10.97 1.22
CA VAL A 58 -7.04 -10.66 1.97
C VAL A 58 -6.76 -9.16 1.87
N VAL A 59 -6.64 -8.49 3.00
CA VAL A 59 -6.27 -7.07 3.08
C VAL A 59 -4.93 -6.95 3.79
N LEU A 60 -3.93 -6.43 3.09
CA LEU A 60 -2.57 -6.23 3.59
C LEU A 60 -2.30 -4.73 3.69
N ASP A 61 -1.95 -4.27 4.88
CA ASP A 61 -1.58 -2.88 5.13
C ASP A 61 -0.14 -2.82 5.63
N GLU A 62 0.76 -2.35 4.76
CA GLU A 62 2.14 -1.99 5.09
C GLU A 62 3.00 -3.12 5.69
N PHE A 63 2.70 -4.36 5.28
CA PHE A 63 3.49 -5.54 5.63
C PHE A 63 4.98 -5.35 5.27
N GLY A 64 5.87 -5.64 6.22
CA GLY A 64 7.32 -5.63 6.02
C GLY A 64 8.04 -4.35 6.46
N LYS A 65 7.35 -3.37 7.06
CA LYS A 65 7.98 -2.13 7.58
C LYS A 65 8.86 -2.32 8.82
N GLY A 66 8.62 -3.33 9.65
CA GLY A 66 9.34 -3.54 10.92
C GLY A 66 10.69 -4.28 10.82
N THR A 67 11.29 -4.35 9.63
CA THR A 67 12.56 -5.07 9.38
C THR A 67 13.44 -4.31 8.39
N ARG A 68 14.60 -4.87 8.03
CA ARG A 68 15.44 -4.31 6.96
C ARG A 68 14.62 -4.25 5.67
N ARG A 69 14.60 -3.09 5.02
CA ARG A 69 13.79 -2.83 3.80
C ARG A 69 13.90 -3.94 2.74
N ALA A 70 15.12 -4.43 2.49
CA ALA A 70 15.35 -5.52 1.54
C ALA A 70 14.62 -6.82 1.93
N ASN A 71 14.62 -7.17 3.22
CA ASN A 71 13.92 -8.35 3.73
C ASN A 71 12.39 -8.16 3.67
N GLY A 72 11.91 -6.97 4.02
CA GLY A 72 10.48 -6.63 3.96
C GLY A 72 9.91 -6.70 2.54
N ILE A 73 10.59 -6.07 1.58
CA ILE A 73 10.22 -6.14 0.16
C ILE A 73 10.31 -7.59 -0.34
N GLY A 74 11.41 -8.30 -0.04
CA GLY A 74 11.61 -9.68 -0.51
C GLY A 74 10.52 -10.63 -0.02
N LEU A 75 10.12 -10.54 1.25
CA LEU A 75 9.02 -11.36 1.81
C LEU A 75 7.67 -11.00 1.19
N LEU A 76 7.38 -9.72 0.99
CA LEU A 76 6.14 -9.28 0.35
C LEU A 76 6.05 -9.77 -1.09
N VAL A 77 7.12 -9.59 -1.88
CA VAL A 77 7.20 -10.07 -3.27
C VAL A 77 7.00 -11.58 -3.31
N ALA A 78 7.75 -12.35 -2.51
CA ALA A 78 7.65 -13.80 -2.48
C ALA A 78 6.23 -14.29 -2.10
N THR A 79 5.55 -13.57 -1.20
CA THR A 79 4.17 -13.88 -0.82
C THR A 79 3.20 -13.64 -1.98
N ILE A 80 3.32 -12.50 -2.68
CA ILE A 80 2.48 -12.18 -3.83
C ILE A 80 2.73 -13.18 -4.97
N GLU A 81 3.99 -13.46 -5.29
CA GLU A 81 4.35 -14.44 -6.32
C GLU A 81 3.79 -15.83 -6.00
N SER A 82 3.83 -16.23 -4.72
CA SER A 82 3.24 -17.49 -4.29
C SER A 82 1.73 -17.53 -4.46
N PHE A 83 1.01 -16.42 -4.29
CA PHE A 83 -0.42 -16.35 -4.61
C PHE A 83 -0.68 -16.42 -6.10
N LEU A 84 0.15 -15.76 -6.91
CA LEU A 84 0.02 -15.76 -8.37
C LEU A 84 0.34 -17.12 -9.02
N GLN A 85 1.24 -17.90 -8.42
CA GLN A 85 1.60 -19.24 -8.91
C GLN A 85 0.48 -20.27 -8.72
N ASP A 86 -0.35 -20.12 -7.68
CA ASP A 86 -1.48 -20.99 -7.39
C ASP A 86 -2.78 -20.31 -7.85
N SER A 87 -2.95 -20.17 -9.16
CA SER A 87 -4.06 -19.41 -9.75
C SER A 87 -5.44 -19.93 -9.34
N ASP A 88 -5.55 -21.24 -9.09
CA ASP A 88 -6.81 -21.89 -8.71
C ASP A 88 -7.19 -21.61 -7.25
N GLN A 89 -6.22 -21.26 -6.40
CA GLN A 89 -6.45 -20.89 -5.00
C GLN A 89 -6.08 -19.45 -4.69
N CYS A 90 -5.86 -18.62 -5.71
CA CYS A 90 -5.44 -17.24 -5.53
C CYS A 90 -6.56 -16.45 -4.83
N PRO A 91 -6.33 -15.92 -3.62
CA PRO A 91 -7.32 -15.11 -2.93
C PRO A 91 -7.48 -13.75 -3.64
N HIS A 92 -8.57 -13.04 -3.34
CA HIS A 92 -8.71 -11.64 -3.73
C HIS A 92 -7.89 -10.77 -2.75
N VAL A 93 -6.80 -10.17 -3.23
CA VAL A 93 -5.86 -9.42 -2.38
C VAL A 93 -5.95 -7.92 -2.65
N ILE A 94 -6.11 -7.14 -1.58
CA ILE A 94 -5.91 -5.69 -1.56
C ILE A 94 -4.66 -5.41 -0.73
N LEU A 95 -3.67 -4.77 -1.34
CA LEU A 95 -2.39 -4.46 -0.70
C LEU A 95 -2.12 -2.95 -0.76
N ALA A 96 -1.97 -2.34 0.41
CA ALA A 96 -1.46 -0.98 0.57
C ALA A 96 0.02 -1.03 1.00
N THR A 97 0.89 -0.30 0.31
CA THR A 97 2.32 -0.27 0.66
C THR A 97 3.03 1.02 0.25
N HIS A 98 4.05 1.43 1.02
CA HIS A 98 5.04 2.43 0.65
C HIS A 98 6.23 1.87 -0.15
N PHE A 99 6.26 0.57 -0.48
CA PHE A 99 7.31 0.00 -1.30
C PHE A 99 7.09 0.31 -2.79
N HIS A 100 7.54 1.48 -3.24
CA HIS A 100 7.41 1.93 -4.63
C HIS A 100 8.11 1.02 -5.66
N LEU A 101 9.17 0.33 -5.24
CA LEU A 101 9.91 -0.63 -6.09
C LEU A 101 9.13 -1.92 -6.37
N LEU A 102 8.00 -2.14 -5.69
CA LEU A 102 7.25 -3.39 -5.83
C LEU A 102 6.75 -3.60 -7.27
N HIS A 103 6.38 -2.51 -7.96
CA HIS A 103 5.97 -2.56 -9.37
C HIS A 103 7.08 -3.04 -10.30
N ASP A 104 8.33 -2.66 -10.04
CA ASP A 104 9.47 -3.00 -10.90
C ASP A 104 9.96 -4.45 -10.67
N ILE A 105 9.64 -5.03 -9.51
CA ILE A 105 10.11 -6.35 -9.10
C ILE A 105 9.08 -7.44 -9.42
N LEU A 106 7.78 -7.15 -9.32
CA LEU A 106 6.74 -8.14 -9.58
C LEU A 106 6.66 -8.49 -11.08
N PRO A 107 6.49 -9.77 -11.44
CA PRO A 107 6.31 -10.16 -12.83
C PRO A 107 4.97 -9.62 -13.36
N PRO A 108 4.89 -9.29 -14.66
CA PRO A 108 3.63 -8.89 -15.27
C PRO A 108 2.64 -10.05 -15.17
N SER A 109 1.44 -9.78 -14.65
CA SER A 109 0.37 -10.76 -14.49
C SER A 109 -0.97 -10.12 -14.78
N PRO A 110 -1.89 -10.79 -15.50
CA PRO A 110 -3.25 -10.29 -15.71
C PRO A 110 -4.06 -10.21 -14.41
N LEU A 111 -3.61 -10.88 -13.34
CA LEU A 111 -4.24 -10.83 -12.02
C LEU A 111 -3.74 -9.67 -11.16
N LEU A 112 -2.70 -8.96 -11.61
CA LEU A 112 -2.09 -7.85 -10.88
C LEU A 112 -2.57 -6.53 -11.47
N SER A 113 -3.13 -5.66 -10.63
CA SER A 113 -3.42 -4.28 -10.99
C SER A 113 -2.76 -3.33 -9.99
N HIS A 114 -2.25 -2.21 -10.49
CA HIS A 114 -1.64 -1.17 -9.66
C HIS A 114 -2.56 0.03 -9.61
N GLN A 115 -2.81 0.51 -8.40
CA GLN A 115 -3.59 1.71 -8.15
C GLN A 115 -2.85 2.63 -7.19
N THR A 116 -3.15 3.92 -7.29
CA THR A 116 -2.59 4.94 -6.41
C THR A 116 -3.63 6.01 -6.11
N PHE A 117 -3.49 6.71 -5.00
CA PHE A 117 -4.35 7.84 -4.67
C PHE A 117 -3.87 9.10 -5.38
N ALA A 118 -4.78 9.76 -6.07
CA ALA A 118 -4.50 11.03 -6.74
C ALA A 118 -4.20 12.12 -5.71
N SER A 119 -3.14 12.89 -5.99
CA SER A 119 -2.73 14.05 -5.20
C SER A 119 -2.31 15.19 -6.13
N LEU A 120 -2.49 16.42 -5.63
CA LEU A 120 -2.13 17.64 -6.31
C LEU A 120 -1.15 18.44 -5.46
N HIS A 121 -0.28 19.21 -6.11
CA HIS A 121 0.50 20.23 -5.43
C HIS A 121 -0.09 21.59 -5.74
N HIS A 122 -0.49 22.31 -4.70
CA HIS A 122 -1.03 23.66 -4.83
C HIS A 122 -0.36 24.57 -3.83
N GLN A 123 0.25 25.66 -4.31
CA GLN A 123 0.86 26.70 -3.46
C GLN A 123 1.89 26.19 -2.42
N GLY A 124 2.57 25.08 -2.71
CA GLY A 124 3.56 24.49 -1.81
C GLY A 124 2.99 23.48 -0.82
N GLU A 125 1.69 23.22 -0.87
CA GLU A 125 1.00 22.19 -0.08
C GLU A 125 0.58 21.02 -0.96
N MET A 126 0.44 19.85 -0.32
CA MET A 126 -0.10 18.67 -0.95
C MET A 126 -1.59 18.54 -0.65
N VAL A 127 -2.40 18.39 -1.70
CA VAL A 127 -3.84 18.19 -1.62
C VAL A 127 -4.16 16.76 -1.98
N TYR A 128 -4.79 16.03 -1.05
CA TYR A 128 -5.24 14.66 -1.25
C TYR A 128 -6.63 14.67 -1.85
N LEU A 129 -6.80 14.06 -3.03
CA LEU A 129 -8.11 14.02 -3.70
C LEU A 129 -8.98 12.85 -3.22
N TYR A 130 -8.41 11.92 -2.45
CA TYR A 130 -9.05 10.67 -2.01
C TYR A 130 -9.65 9.84 -3.16
N GLN A 131 -9.16 10.07 -4.39
CA GLN A 131 -9.56 9.37 -5.58
C GLN A 131 -8.54 8.29 -5.90
N LEU A 132 -9.00 7.04 -6.01
CA LEU A 132 -8.18 5.91 -6.45
C LEU A 132 -8.11 5.92 -7.99
N ILE A 133 -6.89 5.94 -8.54
CA ILE A 133 -6.62 5.96 -9.99
C ILE A 133 -5.68 4.82 -10.37
N GLU A 134 -5.73 4.39 -11.63
CA GLU A 134 -4.76 3.42 -12.15
C GLU A 134 -3.33 3.99 -12.15
N GLY A 135 -2.37 3.13 -11.83
CA GLY A 135 -0.96 3.45 -11.80
C GLY A 135 -0.30 3.15 -10.46
N HIS A 136 0.95 3.56 -10.30
CA HIS A 136 1.71 3.39 -9.06
C HIS A 136 2.37 4.72 -8.68
N ALA A 137 2.63 4.89 -7.39
CA ALA A 137 3.38 6.04 -6.90
C ALA A 137 4.83 5.95 -7.38
N ARG A 138 5.27 6.97 -8.16
CA ARG A 138 6.64 7.06 -8.69
C ARG A 138 7.64 7.63 -7.69
N GLY A 139 7.18 8.02 -6.50
CA GLY A 139 8.08 8.52 -5.48
C GLY A 139 7.45 8.95 -4.17
N SER A 140 8.32 9.45 -3.30
CA SER A 140 7.96 9.83 -1.94
C SER A 140 7.80 11.34 -1.84
N CYS A 141 6.70 11.75 -1.23
CA CYS A 141 6.39 13.15 -0.95
C CYS A 141 6.68 13.52 0.51
N ALA A 142 7.51 12.74 1.21
CA ALA A 142 7.81 12.92 2.64
C ALA A 142 8.29 14.34 2.97
N GLY A 143 9.12 14.95 2.13
CA GLY A 143 9.58 16.33 2.34
C GLY A 143 8.46 17.36 2.28
N LEU A 144 7.52 17.23 1.33
CA LEU A 144 6.35 18.12 1.23
C LEU A 144 5.39 17.92 2.40
N VAL A 145 5.18 16.66 2.80
CA VAL A 145 4.37 16.33 3.99
C VAL A 145 5.01 16.93 5.25
N ALA A 146 6.33 16.85 5.40
CA ALA A 146 7.04 17.46 6.53
C ALA A 146 6.89 18.98 6.56
N LEU A 147 7.01 19.66 5.41
CA LEU A 147 6.77 21.10 5.30
C LEU A 147 5.32 21.47 5.65
N SER A 148 4.35 20.69 5.19
CA SER A 148 2.93 20.87 5.50
C SER A 148 2.64 20.64 7.00
N ALA A 149 3.43 19.80 7.66
CA ALA A 149 3.41 19.58 9.10
C ALA A 149 4.21 20.61 9.90
N ASN A 150 4.64 21.74 9.28
CA ASN A 150 5.43 22.81 9.89
C ASN A 150 6.82 22.38 10.39
N VAL A 151 7.41 21.34 9.81
CA VAL A 151 8.83 21.03 10.05
C VAL A 151 9.70 22.12 9.39
N ALA A 152 10.72 22.58 10.12
CA ALA A 152 11.57 23.68 9.67
C ALA A 152 12.26 23.37 8.33
N ARG A 153 12.35 24.37 7.45
CA ARG A 153 12.82 24.19 6.06
C ARG A 153 14.26 23.69 5.98
N ASP A 154 15.12 24.15 6.89
CA ASP A 154 16.50 23.71 7.03
C ASP A 154 16.61 22.22 7.39
N VAL A 155 15.70 21.70 8.24
CA VAL A 155 15.59 20.27 8.56
C VAL A 155 15.18 19.46 7.34
N VAL A 156 14.18 19.92 6.58
CA VAL A 156 13.73 19.25 5.35
C VAL A 156 14.82 19.28 4.27
N GLN A 157 15.52 20.40 4.13
CA GLN A 157 16.66 20.51 3.22
C GLN A 157 17.79 19.55 3.61
N ARG A 158 18.07 19.43 4.92
CA ARG A 158 19.06 18.48 5.42
C ARG A 158 18.64 17.03 5.15
N GLN A 159 17.36 16.70 5.34
CA GLN A 159 16.81 15.37 5.03
C GLN A 159 17.08 14.99 3.57
N GLN A 160 16.87 15.91 2.63
CA GLN A 160 17.13 15.68 1.20
C GLN A 160 18.61 15.40 0.92
N GLN A 161 19.52 16.17 1.53
CA GLN A 161 20.96 15.95 1.39
C GLN A 161 21.40 14.59 1.94
N VAL A 162 20.85 14.19 3.10
CA VAL A 162 21.15 12.89 3.71
C VAL A 162 20.65 11.74 2.83
N ALA A 163 19.44 11.85 2.29
CA ALA A 163 18.88 10.83 1.40
C ALA A 163 19.74 10.62 0.14
N GLN A 164 20.19 11.73 -0.49
CA GLN A 164 21.09 11.68 -1.63
C GLN A 164 22.45 11.06 -1.28
N SER A 165 23.00 11.39 -0.12
CA SER A 165 24.31 10.89 0.32
C SER A 165 24.30 9.40 0.69
N ALA A 166 23.15 8.90 1.16
CA ALA A 166 22.97 7.51 1.58
C ALA A 166 22.54 6.58 0.44
N ASP A 167 22.52 7.07 -0.81
CA ASP A 167 22.02 6.38 -2.00
C ASP A 167 20.60 5.78 -1.79
N ILE A 168 19.85 6.38 -0.88
CA ILE A 168 18.45 6.05 -0.67
C ILE A 168 17.73 6.67 -1.86
N PRO A 169 16.99 5.89 -2.67
CA PRO A 169 16.25 6.43 -3.80
C PRO A 169 15.36 7.56 -3.30
N SER A 170 15.81 8.80 -3.49
CA SER A 170 15.02 10.00 -3.25
C SER A 170 14.12 10.12 -4.46
N LEU A 171 13.13 9.23 -4.51
CA LEU A 171 12.15 9.25 -5.57
C LEU A 171 11.42 10.59 -5.43
N ILE A 172 11.74 11.49 -6.37
CA ILE A 172 11.21 12.85 -6.44
C ILE A 172 9.70 12.73 -6.38
N CYS A 173 9.07 13.51 -5.49
CA CYS A 173 7.62 13.55 -5.42
C CYS A 173 7.08 13.83 -6.84
N PRO A 174 6.29 12.91 -7.41
CA PRO A 174 5.93 12.98 -8.81
C PRO A 174 5.29 14.33 -9.14
N ARG A 175 5.51 14.80 -10.38
CA ARG A 175 4.81 15.99 -10.86
C ARG A 175 3.30 15.78 -10.69
N PRO A 176 2.55 16.84 -10.31
CA PRO A 176 1.14 16.72 -9.99
C PRO A 176 0.40 15.98 -11.10
N TYR A 177 -0.57 15.16 -10.71
CA TYR A 177 -1.57 14.66 -11.64
C TYR A 177 -2.25 15.88 -12.27
N THR A 178 -1.87 16.22 -13.50
CA THR A 178 -2.60 17.19 -14.30
C THR A 178 -3.77 16.45 -14.89
N ALA A 179 -4.84 16.31 -14.10
CA ALA A 179 -6.13 16.08 -14.70
C ALA A 179 -6.32 17.20 -15.71
N ALA A 180 -6.33 16.87 -17.00
CA ALA A 180 -6.93 17.77 -17.96
C ALA A 180 -8.34 18.03 -17.44
N LEU A 181 -8.60 19.24 -16.96
CA LEU A 181 -9.92 19.76 -16.61
C LEU A 181 -10.78 19.92 -17.89
N ASN A 182 -10.72 18.94 -18.79
CA ASN A 182 -11.41 18.92 -20.06
C ASN A 182 -12.29 17.68 -20.10
N GLY A 183 -13.58 17.87 -19.83
CA GLY A 183 -14.61 16.94 -20.30
C GLY A 183 -15.48 16.28 -19.23
N ALA A 184 -16.13 17.07 -18.38
CA ALA A 184 -17.44 16.70 -17.85
C ALA A 184 -18.33 17.94 -17.93
N LYS A 185 -18.91 18.14 -19.11
CA LYS A 185 -20.15 18.91 -19.28
C LYS A 185 -21.31 17.92 -19.29
#